data_AF-A0AAD7JNZ3-F1
#
_entry.id   AF-A0AAD7JNZ3-F1
#
_cell.length_a   1.000
_cell.length_b   1.000
_cell.length_c   1.000
_cell.angle_alpha   90.00
_cell.angle_beta   90.00
_cell.angle_gamma   90.00
#
_symmetry.space_group_name_H-M   'P 1'
#
loop_
_entity.id
_entity.type
_entity.pdbx_description
1 polymer ?
#
loop_
_entity_poly.entity_id
_entity_poly.type
_entity_poly.pdbx_seq_one_letter_code
_entity_poly.pdbx_strand_id
1 'polypeptide(L)'
;VHTEDPDFSGDRSFANEILFLQDMGWWIIAAHAVPNSEMGHIWEIMKIWIFCFSGSSNCNDANYLLESYCLHHYESSKEFSDAMFNNYLVNLEGKKFTECDFSQEGFNKWLEEMLLRMHKEDELHLFQPGRTMKHITVNYLGCGYECLEDGHMDHFIEQSTAYSDIMIDVLQQSQ
;
A
#
# COMPACT_ATOMS: atom_id res chain seq x y z
N VAL A 1 2.81 -25.94 0.39
CA VAL A 1 2.76 -26.40 1.81
C VAL A 1 4.13 -26.08 2.37
N HIS A 2 4.24 -25.15 3.32
CA HIS A 2 5.53 -24.86 3.95
C HIS A 2 5.90 -26.04 4.86
N THR A 3 7.09 -26.59 4.65
CA THR A 3 7.68 -27.61 5.51
C THR A 3 8.59 -26.91 6.51
N GLU A 4 8.41 -27.13 7.81
CA GLU A 4 9.31 -26.55 8.83
C GLU A 4 10.72 -27.12 8.64
N ASP A 5 11.72 -26.36 9.09
CA ASP A 5 13.06 -26.91 9.17
C ASP A 5 13.04 -28.14 10.12
N PRO A 6 13.71 -29.25 9.78
CA PRO A 6 13.75 -30.44 10.62
C PRO A 6 14.11 -30.17 12.10
N ASP A 7 14.85 -29.10 12.37
CA ASP A 7 15.30 -28.72 13.72
C ASP A 7 14.44 -27.60 14.36
N PHE A 8 13.32 -27.21 13.76
CA PHE A 8 12.44 -26.19 14.32
C PHE A 8 11.73 -26.70 15.58
N SER A 9 12.16 -26.22 16.75
CA SER A 9 11.54 -26.54 18.05
C SER A 9 10.58 -25.46 18.56
N GLY A 10 10.23 -24.47 17.72
CA GLY A 10 9.43 -23.31 18.12
C GLY A 10 7.93 -23.56 18.13
N ASP A 11 7.18 -22.73 18.85
CA ASP A 11 5.72 -22.71 18.76
C ASP A 11 5.29 -21.85 17.58
N ARG A 12 4.99 -22.52 16.47
CA ARG A 12 4.51 -21.86 15.24
C ARG A 12 3.15 -21.19 15.42
N SER A 13 2.25 -21.81 16.18
CA SER A 13 0.91 -21.23 16.40
C SER A 13 1.03 -19.91 17.15
N PHE A 14 1.89 -19.86 18.16
CA PHE A 14 2.18 -18.63 18.89
C PHE A 14 2.87 -17.57 18.02
N ALA A 15 3.87 -17.95 17.21
CA ALA A 15 4.53 -17.03 16.29
C ALA A 15 3.55 -16.42 15.28
N ASN A 16 2.66 -17.24 14.70
CA ASN A 16 1.61 -16.77 13.80
C ASN A 16 0.61 -15.84 14.48
N GLU A 17 0.27 -16.10 15.74
CA GLU A 17 -0.64 -15.26 16.52
C GLU A 17 0.00 -13.90 16.82
N ILE A 18 1.28 -13.85 17.17
CA ILE A 18 2.01 -12.58 17.36
C ILE A 18 1.98 -11.75 16.08
N LEU A 19 2.34 -12.34 14.94
CA LEU A 19 2.35 -11.64 13.66
C LEU A 19 0.95 -11.16 13.27
N PHE A 20 -0.07 -12.00 13.50
CA PHE A 20 -1.46 -11.63 13.25
C PHE A 20 -1.91 -10.44 14.10
N LEU A 21 -1.59 -10.45 15.41
CA LEU A 21 -1.94 -9.35 16.31
C LEU A 21 -1.20 -8.05 15.95
N GLN A 22 0.04 -8.16 15.50
CA GLN A 22 0.82 -7.03 15.02
C GLN A 22 0.19 -6.40 13.77
N ASP A 23 -0.09 -7.21 12.75
CA ASP A 23 -0.73 -6.75 11.51
C ASP A 23 -2.09 -6.11 11.79
N MET A 24 -2.93 -6.79 12.59
CA MET A 24 -4.23 -6.26 13.01
C MET A 24 -4.12 -4.97 13.81
N GLY A 25 -3.08 -4.82 14.63
CA GLY A 25 -2.84 -3.61 15.42
C GLY A 25 -2.71 -2.38 14.53
N TRP A 26 -1.93 -2.46 13.46
CA TRP A 26 -1.76 -1.35 12.51
C TRP A 26 -3.07 -1.03 11.78
N TRP A 27 -3.81 -2.06 11.33
CA TRP A 27 -5.11 -1.87 10.69
C TRP A 27 -6.14 -1.20 11.60
N ILE A 28 -6.16 -1.54 12.89
CA ILE A 28 -7.06 -0.90 13.87
C ILE A 28 -6.71 0.57 14.05
N ILE A 29 -5.42 0.92 14.13
CA ILE A 29 -5.00 2.32 14.27
C ILE A 29 -5.37 3.10 13.01
N ALA A 30 -5.12 2.55 11.80
CA ALA A 30 -5.51 3.20 10.54
C ALA A 30 -7.04 3.42 10.48
N ALA A 31 -7.83 2.38 10.79
CA ALA A 31 -9.29 2.45 10.79
C ALA A 31 -9.85 3.48 11.79
N HIS A 32 -9.14 3.74 12.89
CA HIS A 32 -9.49 4.78 13.86
C HIS A 32 -9.01 6.17 13.42
N ALA A 33 -7.84 6.29 12.81
CA ALA A 33 -7.24 7.56 12.44
C ALA A 33 -7.96 8.24 11.25
N VAL A 34 -8.36 7.47 10.23
CA VAL A 34 -9.07 7.96 9.03
C VAL A 34 -10.32 8.78 9.36
N PRO A 35 -11.32 8.28 10.11
CA PRO A 35 -12.53 9.05 10.39
C PRO A 35 -12.28 10.29 11.26
N ASN A 36 -11.19 10.31 12.03
CA ASN A 36 -10.81 11.41 12.93
C ASN A 36 -9.88 12.43 12.29
N SER A 37 -9.53 12.28 11.01
CA SER A 37 -8.57 13.16 10.31
C SER A 37 -7.17 13.19 10.91
N GLU A 38 -6.76 12.11 11.56
CA GLU A 38 -5.46 12.04 12.21
C GLU A 38 -4.39 11.55 11.24
N MET A 39 -4.10 12.36 10.22
CA MET A 39 -3.19 11.98 9.13
C MET A 39 -1.78 11.64 9.62
N GLY A 40 -1.34 12.22 10.74
CA GLY A 40 -0.06 11.85 11.36
C GLY A 40 0.01 10.36 11.75
N HIS A 41 -1.07 9.80 12.32
CA HIS A 41 -1.10 8.37 12.66
C HIS A 41 -1.13 7.48 11.42
N ILE A 42 -1.87 7.89 10.39
CA ILE A 42 -1.91 7.19 9.09
C ILE A 42 -0.52 7.18 8.47
N TRP A 43 0.21 8.30 8.53
CA TRP A 43 1.55 8.42 7.97
C TRP A 43 2.58 7.54 8.66
N GLU A 44 2.51 7.39 9.98
CA GLU A 44 3.36 6.44 10.70
C GLU A 44 3.09 4.98 10.26
N ILE A 45 1.83 4.64 10.01
CA ILE A 45 1.45 3.30 9.52
C ILE A 45 1.93 3.08 8.08
N MET A 46 1.82 4.08 7.22
CA MET A 46 2.30 3.99 5.83
C MET A 46 3.80 3.68 5.77
N LYS A 47 4.60 4.32 6.63
CA LYS A 47 6.03 3.98 6.76
C LYS A 47 6.26 2.52 7.10
N ILE A 48 5.47 1.95 8.00
CA ILE A 48 5.55 0.52 8.35
C ILE A 48 5.13 -0.34 7.16
N TRP A 49 4.08 0.05 6.44
CA TRP A 49 3.58 -0.68 5.28
C TRP A 49 4.52 -0.69 4.08
N ILE A 50 5.39 0.32 3.92
CA ILE A 50 6.49 0.28 2.94
C ILE A 50 7.28 -1.02 3.14
N PHE A 51 7.74 -1.27 4.37
CA PHE A 51 8.47 -2.49 4.71
C PHE A 51 7.61 -3.73 4.52
N CYS A 52 6.38 -3.77 5.04
CA CYS A 52 5.53 -4.95 4.90
C CYS A 52 5.28 -5.32 3.42
N PHE A 53 4.97 -4.35 2.57
CA PHE A 53 4.68 -4.61 1.16
C PHE A 53 5.93 -4.94 0.35
N SER A 54 7.10 -4.41 0.72
CA SER A 54 8.38 -4.83 0.13
C SER A 54 8.69 -6.31 0.37
N GLY A 55 8.16 -6.91 1.45
CA GLY A 55 8.28 -8.34 1.72
C GLY A 55 7.24 -9.21 1.00
N SER A 56 6.29 -8.59 0.30
CA SER A 56 5.22 -9.30 -0.40
C SER A 56 5.63 -9.69 -1.83
N SER A 57 4.82 -10.53 -2.48
CA SER A 57 5.05 -10.90 -3.88
C SER A 57 4.69 -9.81 -4.89
N ASN A 58 4.07 -8.71 -4.46
CA ASN A 58 3.69 -7.59 -5.32
C ASN A 58 4.24 -6.29 -4.74
N CYS A 59 5.35 -5.81 -5.31
CA CYS A 59 6.03 -4.60 -4.84
C CYS A 59 5.37 -3.29 -5.32
N ASN A 60 4.29 -3.33 -6.09
CA ASN A 60 3.64 -2.11 -6.59
C ASN A 60 3.18 -1.21 -5.44
N ASP A 61 2.55 -1.79 -4.41
CA ASP A 61 2.07 -1.05 -3.24
C ASP A 61 3.26 -0.49 -2.44
N ALA A 62 4.36 -1.25 -2.37
CA ALA A 62 5.59 -0.83 -1.71
C ALA A 62 6.23 0.37 -2.44
N ASN A 63 6.34 0.30 -3.76
CA ASN A 63 6.91 1.35 -4.60
C ASN A 63 6.06 2.61 -4.53
N TYR A 64 4.74 2.49 -4.63
CA TYR A 64 3.84 3.63 -4.51
C TYR A 64 3.97 4.35 -3.16
N LEU A 65 4.00 3.59 -2.05
CA LEU A 65 4.18 4.17 -0.72
C LEU A 65 5.58 4.76 -0.53
N LEU A 66 6.61 4.14 -1.10
CA LEU A 66 7.99 4.64 -1.05
C LEU A 66 8.16 5.93 -1.86
N GLU A 67 7.59 5.99 -3.07
CA GLU A 67 7.53 7.22 -3.88
C GLU A 67 6.78 8.32 -3.13
N SER A 68 5.62 8.00 -2.55
CA SER A 68 4.84 8.95 -1.76
C SER A 68 5.64 9.48 -0.57
N TYR A 69 6.38 8.60 0.11
CA TYR A 69 7.26 8.98 1.21
C TYR A 69 8.41 9.90 0.75
N CYS A 70 9.08 9.54 -0.34
CA CYS A 70 10.18 10.33 -0.89
C CYS A 70 9.71 11.70 -1.37
N LEU A 71 8.61 11.74 -2.12
CA LEU A 71 7.96 12.96 -2.56
C LEU A 71 7.68 13.86 -1.36
N HIS A 72 7.06 13.32 -0.32
CA HIS A 72 6.66 14.09 0.84
C HIS A 72 7.85 14.59 1.68
N HIS A 73 8.85 13.74 1.92
CA HIS A 73 9.91 14.03 2.88
C HIS A 73 11.14 14.73 2.26
N TYR A 74 11.43 14.47 0.99
CA TYR A 74 12.67 14.94 0.36
C TYR A 74 12.43 15.92 -0.81
N GLU A 75 11.32 15.79 -1.54
CA GLU A 75 11.11 16.54 -2.78
C GLU A 75 10.11 17.70 -2.63
N SER A 76 9.21 17.62 -1.64
CA SER A 76 8.15 18.59 -1.42
C SER A 76 8.59 19.78 -0.58
N SER A 77 8.16 20.99 -0.98
CA SER A 77 8.14 22.14 -0.06
C SER A 77 7.17 21.88 1.09
N LYS A 78 7.38 22.54 2.24
CA LYS A 78 6.52 22.38 3.40
C LYS A 78 5.06 22.71 3.06
N GLU A 79 4.83 23.78 2.30
CA GLU A 79 3.49 24.20 1.87
C GLU A 79 2.82 23.15 0.98
N PHE A 80 3.58 22.54 0.07
CA PHE A 80 3.07 21.47 -0.80
C PHE A 80 2.80 20.17 -0.02
N SER A 81 3.71 19.80 0.90
CA SER A 81 3.55 18.69 1.83
C SER A 81 2.28 18.83 2.68
N ASP A 82 2.07 20.01 3.28
CA ASP A 82 0.87 20.31 4.07
C ASP A 82 -0.38 20.25 3.18
N ALA A 83 -0.31 20.75 1.95
CA ALA A 83 -1.42 20.67 0.99
C ALA A 83 -1.75 19.21 0.62
N MET A 84 -0.75 18.35 0.42
CA MET A 84 -0.99 16.93 0.14
C MET A 84 -1.72 16.25 1.30
N PHE A 85 -1.27 16.44 2.55
CA PHE A 85 -1.94 15.86 3.71
C PHE A 85 -3.35 16.38 3.91
N ASN A 86 -3.58 17.68 3.68
CA ASN A 86 -4.92 18.26 3.78
C ASN A 86 -5.87 17.75 2.69
N ASN A 87 -5.35 17.28 1.56
CA ASN A 87 -6.13 16.70 0.47
C ASN A 87 -6.23 15.16 0.54
N TYR A 88 -5.45 14.52 1.41
CA TYR A 88 -5.41 13.07 1.54
C TYR A 88 -6.73 12.48 2.06
N LEU A 89 -7.43 13.24 2.89
CA LEU A 89 -8.73 12.88 3.43
C LEU A 89 -9.81 13.80 2.88
N VAL A 90 -10.88 13.23 2.38
CA VAL A 90 -12.03 13.95 1.84
C VAL A 90 -13.23 13.81 2.77
N ASN A 91 -14.06 14.84 2.86
CA ASN A 91 -15.31 14.82 3.59
C ASN A 91 -16.41 15.49 2.76
N LEU A 92 -16.92 14.77 1.77
CA LEU A 92 -17.87 15.29 0.78
C LEU A 92 -19.25 15.64 1.39
N GLU A 93 -19.64 14.96 2.47
CA GLU A 93 -20.96 15.10 3.10
C GLU A 93 -20.94 15.86 4.43
N GLY A 94 -19.77 16.31 4.89
CA GLY A 94 -19.59 16.95 6.20
C GLY A 94 -19.81 16.04 7.41
N LYS A 95 -19.72 14.70 7.24
CA LYS A 95 -20.02 13.72 8.29
C LYS A 95 -18.77 13.02 8.82
N LYS A 96 -18.03 12.35 7.94
CA LYS A 96 -16.83 11.58 8.28
C LYS A 96 -15.82 11.75 7.16
N PHE A 97 -14.57 11.83 7.55
CA PHE A 97 -13.48 11.80 6.60
C PHE A 97 -13.27 10.38 6.09
N THR A 98 -13.04 10.29 4.79
CA THR A 98 -12.64 9.07 4.09
C THR A 98 -11.33 9.36 3.36
N GLU A 99 -10.50 8.35 3.19
CA GLU A 99 -9.32 8.47 2.34
C GLU A 99 -9.73 8.83 0.90
N CYS A 100 -9.03 9.80 0.32
CA CYS A 100 -9.34 10.33 -1.01
C CYS A 100 -9.29 9.22 -2.05
N ASP A 101 -8.22 8.43 -2.03
CA ASP A 101 -8.02 7.34 -2.99
C ASP A 101 -9.05 6.23 -2.78
N PHE A 102 -9.31 5.82 -1.53
CA PHE A 102 -10.38 4.87 -1.22
C PHE A 102 -11.77 5.35 -1.70
N SER A 103 -12.02 6.66 -1.66
CA SER A 103 -13.25 7.25 -2.19
C SER A 103 -13.28 7.16 -3.72
N GLN A 104 -12.15 7.42 -4.39
CA GLN A 104 -12.00 7.26 -5.84
C GLN A 104 -12.17 5.80 -6.27
N GLU A 105 -11.53 4.86 -5.59
CA GLU A 105 -11.72 3.42 -5.82
C GLU A 105 -13.18 3.00 -5.58
N GLY A 106 -13.83 3.53 -4.56
CA GLY A 106 -15.25 3.31 -4.30
C GLY A 106 -16.13 3.76 -5.47
N PHE A 107 -15.84 4.93 -6.05
CA PHE A 107 -16.53 5.40 -7.26
C PHE A 107 -16.19 4.55 -8.48
N ASN A 108 -14.92 4.19 -8.68
CA ASN A 108 -14.48 3.32 -9.78
C ASN A 108 -15.17 1.96 -9.72
N LYS A 109 -15.20 1.34 -8.53
CA LYS A 109 -15.91 0.09 -8.29
C LYS A 109 -17.42 0.23 -8.52
N TRP A 110 -18.02 1.34 -8.09
CA TRP A 110 -19.44 1.58 -8.35
C TRP A 110 -19.73 1.71 -9.86
N LEU A 111 -18.86 2.39 -10.61
CA LEU A 111 -18.93 2.48 -12.07
C LEU A 111 -18.73 1.10 -12.72
N GLU A 112 -17.74 0.32 -12.28
CA GLU A 112 -17.53 -1.05 -12.73
C GLU A 112 -18.74 -1.94 -12.45
N GLU A 113 -19.33 -1.88 -11.26
CA GLU A 113 -20.53 -2.63 -10.92
C GLU A 113 -21.75 -2.20 -11.74
N MET A 114 -21.85 -0.92 -12.11
CA MET A 114 -22.89 -0.42 -12.99
C MET A 114 -22.68 -0.92 -14.42
N LEU A 115 -21.46 -0.83 -14.95
CA LEU A 115 -21.06 -1.39 -16.25
C LEU A 115 -21.28 -2.90 -16.30
N LEU A 116 -20.84 -3.64 -15.28
CA LEU A 116 -21.03 -5.07 -15.15
C LEU A 116 -22.51 -5.45 -15.03
N ARG A 117 -23.36 -4.63 -14.40
CA ARG A 117 -24.81 -4.84 -14.39
C ARG A 117 -25.41 -4.66 -15.78
N MET A 118 -24.99 -3.64 -16.52
CA MET A 118 -25.40 -3.44 -17.91
C MET A 118 -24.88 -4.57 -18.83
N HIS A 119 -23.67 -5.07 -18.61
CA HIS A 119 -23.07 -6.17 -19.39
C HIS A 119 -23.55 -7.57 -18.97
N LYS A 120 -23.98 -7.77 -17.72
CA LYS A 120 -24.58 -9.03 -17.24
C LYS A 120 -25.94 -9.30 -17.86
N GLU A 121 -26.60 -8.30 -18.44
CA GLU A 121 -27.78 -8.49 -19.28
C GLU A 121 -27.43 -9.19 -20.61
N ASP A 122 -26.14 -9.19 -21.02
CA ASP A 122 -25.67 -9.78 -22.27
C ASP A 122 -24.89 -11.10 -22.11
N GLU A 123 -24.05 -11.33 -21.07
CA GLU A 123 -23.34 -12.63 -20.89
C GLU A 123 -23.08 -13.02 -19.41
N LEU A 124 -23.59 -14.20 -18.99
CA LEU A 124 -23.72 -14.60 -17.57
C LEU A 124 -22.84 -15.80 -17.16
N HIS A 125 -21.61 -16.01 -17.65
CA HIS A 125 -20.92 -17.31 -17.37
C HIS A 125 -19.40 -17.29 -17.15
N LEU A 126 -18.80 -16.37 -16.39
CA LEU A 126 -17.38 -16.51 -16.02
C LEU A 126 -17.12 -16.08 -14.57
N PHE A 127 -17.19 -17.04 -13.64
CA PHE A 127 -16.57 -16.94 -12.32
C PHE A 127 -15.52 -18.05 -12.17
N GLN A 128 -14.31 -17.69 -11.73
CA GLN A 128 -13.19 -18.62 -11.57
C GLN A 128 -13.28 -19.38 -10.23
N PRO A 129 -13.26 -20.72 -10.23
CA PRO A 129 -13.03 -21.53 -9.04
C PRO A 129 -11.51 -21.66 -8.76
N GLY A 130 -11.08 -21.51 -7.50
CA GLY A 130 -9.68 -21.80 -7.15
C GLY A 130 -9.11 -21.24 -5.85
N ARG A 131 -9.83 -20.39 -5.10
CA ARG A 131 -9.29 -19.88 -3.83
C ARG A 131 -9.32 -20.98 -2.76
N THR A 132 -8.14 -21.41 -2.30
CA THR A 132 -7.99 -22.29 -1.13
C THR A 132 -7.44 -21.47 0.03
N MET A 133 -8.10 -21.56 1.18
CA MET A 133 -7.78 -20.82 2.40
C MET A 133 -6.69 -21.56 3.19
N LYS A 134 -5.45 -21.55 2.71
CA LYS A 134 -4.28 -21.91 3.53
C LYS A 134 -3.53 -20.63 3.87
N HIS A 135 -3.84 -20.04 5.01
CA HIS A 135 -3.15 -18.87 5.53
C HIS A 135 -2.00 -19.33 6.43
N ILE A 136 -0.78 -18.98 6.04
CA ILE A 136 0.39 -18.98 6.93
C ILE A 136 0.77 -17.52 7.06
N THR A 137 0.86 -17.02 8.29
CA THR A 137 1.29 -15.64 8.51
C THR A 137 2.78 -15.56 8.17
N VAL A 138 3.12 -14.73 7.19
CA VAL A 138 4.49 -14.45 6.79
C VAL A 138 4.93 -13.20 7.54
N ASN A 139 6.17 -13.17 8.05
CA ASN A 139 6.75 -11.96 8.62
C ASN A 139 7.11 -10.98 7.50
N TYR A 140 6.10 -10.38 6.88
CA TYR A 140 6.25 -9.45 5.77
C TYR A 140 7.12 -8.24 6.14
N LEU A 141 7.02 -7.76 7.39
CA LEU A 141 7.86 -6.67 7.88
C LEU A 141 9.35 -7.03 7.84
N GLY A 142 9.72 -8.18 8.41
CA GLY A 142 11.11 -8.64 8.44
C GLY A 142 11.63 -8.96 7.05
N CYS A 143 10.86 -9.72 6.26
CA CYS A 143 11.25 -10.04 4.89
C CYS A 143 11.42 -8.79 4.02
N GLY A 144 10.55 -7.80 4.18
CA GLY A 144 10.66 -6.57 3.41
C GLY A 144 11.80 -5.67 3.86
N TYR A 145 12.14 -5.66 5.15
CA TYR A 145 13.37 -5.01 5.63
C TYR A 145 14.60 -5.63 4.95
N GLU A 146 14.70 -6.96 4.96
CA GLU A 146 15.78 -7.69 4.28
C GLU A 146 15.79 -7.40 2.76
N CYS A 147 14.64 -7.46 2.09
CA CYS A 147 14.53 -7.13 0.66
C CYS A 147 15.01 -5.71 0.33
N LEU A 148 14.64 -4.72 1.14
CA LEU A 148 15.05 -3.33 0.94
C LEU A 148 16.56 -3.17 1.13
N GLU A 149 17.15 -3.87 2.12
CA GLU A 149 18.59 -3.91 2.36
C GLU A 149 19.37 -4.66 1.26
N ASP A 150 18.78 -5.72 0.71
CA ASP A 150 19.34 -6.58 -0.35
C ASP A 150 19.27 -5.96 -1.77
N GLY A 151 19.33 -4.63 -1.86
CA GLY A 151 19.47 -3.90 -3.13
C GLY A 151 18.16 -3.53 -3.82
N HIS A 152 16.99 -3.85 -3.27
CA HIS A 152 15.72 -3.34 -3.80
C HIS A 152 15.62 -1.81 -3.63
N MET A 153 16.23 -1.26 -2.57
CA MET A 153 16.36 0.19 -2.40
C MET A 153 17.25 0.81 -3.49
N ASP A 154 18.41 0.22 -3.77
CA ASP A 154 19.32 0.70 -4.82
C ASP A 154 18.64 0.67 -6.19
N HIS A 155 17.92 -0.42 -6.49
CA HIS A 155 17.15 -0.54 -7.72
C HIS A 155 16.08 0.55 -7.85
N PHE A 156 15.36 0.85 -6.77
CA PHE A 156 14.36 1.92 -6.74
C PHE A 156 15.00 3.29 -6.99
N ILE A 157 16.14 3.58 -6.37
CA ILE A 157 16.90 4.82 -6.58
C ILE A 157 17.35 4.93 -8.05
N GLU A 158 17.87 3.86 -8.63
CA GLU A 158 18.27 3.82 -10.04
C GLU A 158 17.08 4.08 -10.99
N GLN A 159 15.93 3.47 -10.73
CA GLN A 159 14.73 3.69 -11.55
C GLN A 159 14.21 5.13 -11.43
N SER A 160 14.06 5.63 -10.20
CA SER A 160 13.51 6.96 -9.94
C SER A 160 14.39 8.08 -10.50
N THR A 161 15.71 7.94 -10.39
CA THR A 161 16.67 8.91 -10.97
C THR A 161 16.66 8.90 -12.50
N ALA A 162 16.53 7.72 -13.13
CA ALA A 162 16.41 7.63 -14.58
C ALA A 162 15.19 8.40 -15.15
N TYR A 163 14.05 8.39 -14.44
CA TYR A 163 12.88 9.20 -14.82
C TYR A 163 13.14 10.71 -14.67
N SER A 164 13.89 11.12 -13.65
CA SER A 164 14.26 12.52 -13.43
C SER A 164 15.12 13.07 -14.57
N ASP A 165 16.10 12.29 -15.04
CA ASP A 165 16.96 12.65 -16.17
C ASP A 165 16.14 12.87 -17.46
N ILE A 166 15.15 12.02 -17.72
CA ILE A 166 14.23 12.17 -18.86
C ILE A 166 13.40 13.46 -18.73
N MET A 167 12.89 13.78 -17.53
CA MET A 167 12.13 15.02 -17.32
C MET A 167 12.99 16.27 -17.51
N ILE A 168 14.25 16.25 -17.06
CA ILE A 168 15.20 17.35 -17.27
C ILE A 168 15.44 17.59 -18.77
N ASP A 169 15.65 16.52 -19.54
CA ASP A 169 15.83 16.60 -21.00
C ASP A 169 14.59 17.18 -21.71
N VAL A 170 13.38 16.79 -21.31
CA VAL A 170 12.13 17.33 -21.86
C VAL A 170 11.98 18.82 -21.55
N LEU A 171 12.31 19.24 -20.33
CA LEU A 171 12.23 20.64 -19.93
C LEU A 171 13.25 21.50 -20.67
N GLN A 172 14.47 21.00 -20.89
CA GLN A 172 15.52 21.71 -21.63
C GLN A 172 15.23 21.83 -23.13
N GLN A 173 14.49 20.88 -23.73
CA GLN A 173 14.05 20.96 -25.13
C GLN A 173 12.85 21.91 -25.35
N SER A 174 12.21 22.36 -24.27
CA SER A 174 11.04 23.28 -24.30
C SER A 174 11.38 24.76 -24.11
N GLN A 175 12.67 25.10 -23.96
CA GLN A 175 13.22 26.47 -23.92
C GLN A 175 13.89 26.84 -25.24
#